data_AF-A0A255T407-F1
#
_entry.id   AF-A0A255T407-F1
#
_cell.length_a   1.000
_cell.length_b   1.000
_cell.length_c   1.000
_cell.angle_alpha   90.00
_cell.angle_beta   90.00
_cell.angle_gamma   90.00
#
_symmetry.space_group_name_H-M   'P 1'
#
loop_
_entity.id
_entity.type
_entity.pdbx_description
1 polymer ?
#
loop_
_entity_poly.entity_id
_entity_poly.type
_entity_poly.pdbx_seq_one_letter_code
_entity_poly.pdbx_strand_id
1 'polypeptide(L)' 'MDVLAQWYDIKKVIYTDDKLRKIHFTGNLKRYGSAERIMKAIMMACDVNIVLQNDTLSVSN' A
#
# COMPACT_ATOMS: atom_id res chain seq x y z
N MET A 1 -5.50 -3.08 1.63
CA MET A 1 -5.01 -1.77 1.12
C MET A 1 -6.09 -0.69 1.13
N ASP A 2 -7.37 -1.07 1.21
CA ASP A 2 -8.51 -0.13 1.12
C ASP A 2 -8.45 1.00 2.16
N VAL A 3 -7.99 0.70 3.38
CA VAL A 3 -7.81 1.71 4.43
C VAL A 3 -6.77 2.77 4.04
N LEU A 4 -5.63 2.35 3.48
CA LEU A 4 -4.59 3.28 3.02
C LEU A 4 -5.08 4.08 1.81
N ALA A 5 -5.86 3.44 0.93
CA ALA A 5 -6.45 4.12 -0.19
C ALA A 5 -7.39 5.25 0.25
N GLN A 6 -8.18 5.02 1.30
CA GLN A 6 -9.03 6.06 1.89
C GLN A 6 -8.23 7.17 2.57
N TRP A 7 -7.16 6.86 3.29
CA TRP A 7 -6.38 7.87 4.02
C TRP A 7 -5.61 8.82 3.10
N TYR A 8 -5.23 8.34 1.91
CA TYR A 8 -4.38 9.06 0.97
C TYR A 8 -5.09 9.42 -0.34
N ASP A 9 -6.42 9.35 -0.38
CA ASP A 9 -7.26 9.64 -1.55
C ASP A 9 -6.83 8.89 -2.83
N ILE A 10 -6.40 7.63 -2.66
CA ILE A 10 -6.00 6.74 -3.75
C ILE A 10 -7.28 6.22 -4.41
N LYS A 11 -7.48 6.58 -5.67
CA LYS A 11 -8.68 6.24 -6.43
C LYS A 11 -8.67 4.82 -6.94
N LYS A 12 -7.49 4.24 -7.15
CA LYS A 12 -7.36 2.90 -7.74
C LYS A 12 -6.19 2.14 -7.15
N VAL A 13 -6.42 0.88 -6.80
CA VAL A 13 -5.36 -0.07 -6.41
C VAL A 13 -5.29 -1.18 -7.45
N ILE A 14 -4.10 -1.41 -8.00
CA ILE A 14 -3.81 -2.42 -9.01
C ILE A 14 -2.87 -3.44 -8.40
N TYR A 15 -3.21 -4.72 -8.52
CA TYR A 15 -2.39 -5.84 -8.08
C TYR A 15 -1.93 -6.62 -9.31
N THR A 16 -0.64 -6.95 -9.40
CA THR A 16 -0.11 -7.76 -10.51
C THR A 16 -0.41 -9.24 -10.36
N ASP A 17 -0.59 -9.72 -9.13
CA ASP A 17 -1.01 -11.09 -8.78
C ASP A 17 -2.15 -11.03 -7.76
N ASP A 18 -3.16 -11.87 -7.95
CA ASP A 18 -4.33 -11.96 -7.07
C ASP A 18 -3.97 -12.42 -5.64
N LYS A 19 -2.83 -13.11 -5.47
CA LYS A 19 -2.27 -13.46 -4.16
C LYS A 19 -1.92 -12.21 -3.33
N LEU A 20 -1.53 -11.11 -3.98
CA LEU A 20 -1.17 -9.86 -3.31
C LEU A 20 -2.37 -9.20 -2.64
N ARG A 21 -3.59 -9.49 -3.10
CA ARG A 21 -4.82 -9.03 -2.43
C ARG A 21 -5.00 -9.64 -1.04
N LYS A 22 -4.39 -10.79 -0.77
CA LYS A 22 -4.48 -11.51 0.51
C LYS A 22 -3.45 -11.04 1.53
N ILE A 23 -2.55 -10.13 1.15
CA ILE A 23 -1.55 -9.57 2.07
C ILE A 23 -2.27 -8.77 3.15
N HIS A 24 -2.22 -9.29 4.36
CA HIS A 24 -2.64 -8.59 5.57
C HIS A 24 -1.42 -8.06 6.28
N PHE A 25 -1.36 -6.74 6.43
CA PHE A 25 -0.39 -6.05 7.26
C PHE A 25 -1.09 -5.49 8.49
N THR A 26 -0.45 -5.62 9.65
CA THR A 26 -0.88 -4.97 10.89
C THR A 26 0.29 -4.19 11.45
N GLY A 27 0.02 -2.99 11.96
CA GLY A 27 1.07 -2.15 12.50
C GLY A 27 0.50 -0.90 13.16
N ASN A 28 1.22 -0.40 14.17
CA ASN A 28 0.88 0.87 14.81
C ASN A 28 1.40 2.01 13.94
N LEU A 29 0.54 2.51 13.05
CA LEU A 29 0.87 3.57 12.10
C LEU A 29 0.18 4.87 12.50
N LYS A 30 0.93 5.99 12.48
CA LYS A 30 0.31 7.31 12.56
C LYS A 30 -0.47 7.56 11.28
N ARG A 31 -1.80 7.68 11.42
CA ARG A 31 -2.82 7.80 10.37
C ARG A 31 -2.60 8.93 9.33
N TYR A 32 -1.71 9.88 9.62
CA TYR A 32 -1.33 11.01 8.74
C TYR A 32 0.19 11.18 8.61
N GLY A 33 0.96 10.12 8.83
CA GLY A 33 2.37 10.11 8.50
C GLY A 33 2.59 10.20 6.99
N SER A 34 3.84 10.46 6.57
CA SER A 34 4.24 10.38 5.15
C SER A 34 3.83 9.03 4.57
N ALA A 35 2.97 9.06 3.54
CA ALA A 35 2.48 7.87 2.83
C ALA A 35 3.65 6.99 2.35
N GLU A 36 4.71 7.62 1.84
CA GLU A 36 5.93 6.92 1.41
C GLU A 36 6.57 6.11 2.54
N ARG A 37 6.63 6.65 3.77
CA ARG A 37 7.19 5.90 4.91
C ARG A 37 6.36 4.68 5.24
N ILE A 38 5.04 4.81 5.20
CA ILE A 38 4.13 3.69 5.46
C ILE A 38 4.25 2.64 4.35
N MET A 39 4.21 3.07 3.09
CA MET A 39 4.37 2.18 1.94
C MET A 39 5.72 1.46 2.00
N LYS A 40 6.81 2.16 2.31
CA LYS A 40 8.15 1.56 2.48
C LYS A 40 8.18 0.54 3.61
N ALA A 41 7.53 0.80 4.73
CA ALA A 41 7.43 -0.17 5.81
C ALA A 41 6.69 -1.45 5.38
N ILE A 42 5.60 -1.30 4.63
CA ILE A 42 4.83 -2.44 4.11
C ILE A 42 5.65 -3.22 3.07
N MET A 43 6.36 -2.51 2.17
CA MET A 43 7.24 -3.12 1.18
C MET A 43 8.29 -4.02 1.85
N MET A 44 8.94 -3.51 2.91
CA MET A 44 9.94 -4.28 3.66
C MET A 44 9.35 -5.46 4.45
N ALA A 45 8.15 -5.31 5.00
CA ALA A 45 7.53 -6.35 5.84
C ALA A 45 6.89 -7.49 5.04
N CYS A 46 6.37 -7.18 3.86
CA CYS A 46 5.62 -8.14 3.04
C CYS A 46 6.37 -8.60 1.79
N ASP A 47 7.61 -8.14 1.60
CA ASP A 47 8.43 -8.41 0.41
C ASP A 47 7.66 -8.13 -0.89
N VAL A 48 7.16 -6.89 -0.99
CA VAL A 48 6.40 -6.40 -2.13
C VAL A 48 6.90 -5.04 -2.55
N ASN A 49 6.74 -4.71 -3.82
CA ASN A 49 6.98 -3.38 -4.34
C ASN A 49 5.65 -2.62 -4.48
N ILE A 50 5.62 -1.39 -3.98
CA ILE A 50 4.44 -0.52 -3.98
C ILE A 50 4.83 0.82 -4.60
N VAL A 51 4.10 1.23 -5.64
CA VAL A 51 4.33 2.49 -6.35
C VAL A 51 3.04 3.30 -6.38
N LEU A 52 3.10 4.55 -5.91
CA LEU A 52 1.99 5.51 -6.01
C LEU A 52 2.28 6.48 -7.16
N GLN A 53 1.39 6.54 -8.15
CA GLN A 53 1.45 7.50 -9.27
C GLN A 53 0.06 8.04 -9.56
N ASN A 54 -0.12 9.37 -9.55
CA ASN A 54 -1.37 10.05 -9.91
C ASN A 54 -2.62 9.36 -9.32
N ASP A 55 -2.66 9.21 -7.99
CA ASP A 55 -3.74 8.57 -7.23
C ASP A 55 -3.96 7.07 -7.51
N THR A 56 -3.06 6.43 -8.24
CA THR A 56 -3.07 4.99 -8.51
C THR A 56 -1.95 4.30 -7.75
N LEU A 57 -2.31 3.32 -6.93
CA LEU A 57 -1.38 2.46 -6.20
C LEU A 57 -1.20 1.15 -6.95
N SER A 58 0.02 0.84 -7.35
CA SER A 58 0.39 -0.43 -7.99
C SER A 58 1.18 -1.28 -7.00
N VAL A 59 0.75 -2.54 -6.80
CA VAL A 59 1.38 -3.52 -5.92
C VAL A 59 1.87 -4.69 -6.75
N SER A 60 3.17 -4.98 -6.67
CA SER A 60 3.83 -6.11 -7.33
C SER A 60 4.73 -6.88 -6.35
N ASN A 61 5.07 -8.13 -6.69
CA ASN A 61 6.17 -8.88 -6.07
C ASN A 61 7.36 -8.81 -7.01
#